data_AF-A0A2V7A581-F1
#
_entry.id   AF-A0A2V7A581-F1
#
_cell.length_a   1.000
_cell.length_b   1.000
_cell.length_c   1.000
_cell.angle_alpha   90.00
_cell.angle_beta   90.00
_cell.angle_gamma   90.00
#
_symmetry.space_group_name_H-M   'P 1'
#
loop_
_entity.id
_entity.type
_entity.pdbx_description
1 polymer ?
#
loop_
_entity_poly.entity_id
_entity_poly.type
_entity_poly.pdbx_seq_one_letter_code
_entity_poly.pdbx_strand_id
1 'polypeptide(L)' 'RRQYSISLSGTAEIEVGDGTVARVGPGDVVLAEDLTGQGHITRVVGDQPRLYALVPLAEH' A
#
# COMPACT_ATOMS: atom_id res chain seq x y z
N ARG A 1 -12.73 4.71 -2.43
CA ARG A 1 -12.22 3.87 -3.55
C ARG A 1 -11.43 2.71 -2.96
N ARG A 2 -11.78 1.47 -3.33
CA ARG A 2 -11.16 0.25 -2.80
C ARG A 2 -10.23 -0.36 -3.84
N GLN A 3 -9.02 -0.75 -3.45
CA GLN A 3 -8.08 -1.39 -4.36
C GLN A 3 -7.10 -2.30 -3.61
N TYR A 4 -6.67 -3.38 -4.24
CA TYR A 4 -5.51 -4.14 -3.77
C TYR A 4 -4.22 -3.55 -4.33
N SER A 5 -3.18 -3.50 -3.50
CA SER A 5 -1.80 -3.22 -3.89
C SER A 5 -0.98 -4.48 -3.66
N ILE A 6 -0.41 -5.02 -4.74
CA ILE A 6 0.40 -6.25 -4.71
C ILE A 6 1.85 -5.84 -4.91
N SER A 7 2.70 -6.08 -3.92
CA SER A 7 4.12 -5.73 -3.97
C SER A 7 4.91 -6.80 -4.73
N LEU A 8 5.61 -6.41 -5.78
CA LEU A 8 6.37 -7.29 -6.67
C LEU A 8 7.88 -7.20 -6.43
N SER A 9 8.36 -6.02 -6.06
CA SER A 9 9.79 -5.77 -5.80
C SER A 9 9.95 -4.56 -4.88
N GLY A 10 11.13 -4.44 -4.24
CA GLY A 10 11.43 -3.35 -3.31
C GLY A 10 10.62 -3.44 -2.01
N THR A 11 10.85 -2.50 -1.11
CA THR A 11 10.16 -2.43 0.19
C THR A 11 9.58 -1.04 0.40
N ALA A 12 8.42 -0.95 1.06
CA ALA A 12 7.85 0.32 1.47
C ALA A 12 7.31 0.26 2.90
N GLU A 13 7.23 1.42 3.51
CA GLU A 13 6.45 1.68 4.71
C GLU A 13 5.16 2.38 4.31
N ILE A 14 4.04 1.91 4.87
CA ILE A 14 2.71 2.50 4.72
C ILE A 14 2.29 3.00 6.10
N GLU A 15 2.11 4.31 6.20
CA GLU A 15 1.63 4.99 7.40
C GLU A 15 0.18 5.41 7.19
N VAL A 16 -0.70 5.04 8.14
CA VAL A 16 -2.12 5.40 8.13
C VAL A 16 -2.40 6.50 9.18
N GLY A 17 -3.58 7.12 9.11
CA GLY A 17 -3.90 8.35 9.85
C GLY A 17 -3.83 8.28 11.38
N ASP A 18 -3.81 7.09 11.98
CA ASP A 18 -3.60 6.89 13.43
C ASP A 18 -2.11 6.77 13.82
N GLY A 19 -1.20 6.92 12.85
CA GLY A 19 0.25 6.79 13.02
C GLY A 19 0.76 5.35 12.93
N THR A 20 -0.09 4.36 12.69
CA THR A 20 0.35 2.98 12.47
C THR A 20 1.17 2.88 11.19
N VAL A 21 2.37 2.33 11.31
CA VAL A 21 3.29 2.08 10.17
C VAL A 21 3.43 0.58 9.95
N ALA A 22 3.14 0.14 8.73
CA ALA A 22 3.34 -1.23 8.28
C ALA A 22 4.40 -1.30 7.18
N ARG A 23 5.33 -2.25 7.28
CA ARG A 23 6.33 -2.51 6.25
C ARG A 23 5.84 -3.59 5.29
N VAL A 24 5.96 -3.34 4.00
CA VAL A 24 5.51 -4.24 2.92
C VAL A 24 6.62 -4.50 1.92
N GLY A 25 6.78 -5.75 1.52
CA GLY A 25 7.77 -6.24 0.58
C GLY A 25 7.18 -7.20 -0.46
N PRO A 26 8.04 -7.85 -1.27
CA PRO A 26 7.57 -8.72 -2.35
C PRO A 26 6.70 -9.87 -1.84
N GLY A 27 5.53 -10.06 -2.44
CA GLY A 27 4.55 -11.07 -2.04
C GLY A 27 3.44 -10.55 -1.12
N ASP A 28 3.64 -9.39 -0.49
CA ASP A 28 2.60 -8.78 0.35
C ASP A 28 1.46 -8.20 -0.50
N VAL A 29 0.24 -8.37 -0.01
CA VAL A 29 -0.99 -7.81 -0.58
C VAL A 29 -1.66 -6.91 0.45
N VAL A 30 -1.86 -5.64 0.09
CA VAL A 30 -2.52 -4.65 0.93
C VAL A 30 -3.87 -4.29 0.33
N LEU A 31 -4.93 -4.37 1.12
CA LEU A 31 -6.21 -3.75 0.78
C LEU A 31 -6.16 -2.28 1.20
N ALA A 32 -6.09 -1.38 0.22
CA ALA A 32 -6.22 0.05 0.45
C ALA A 32 -7.71 0.42 0.40
N GLU A 33 -8.26 0.74 1.57
CA GLU A 33 -9.65 1.14 1.74
C GLU A 33 -9.70 2.47 2.50
N ASP A 34 -9.80 3.57 1.75
CA ASP A 34 -9.99 4.89 2.35
C ASP A 34 -11.48 5.13 2.62
N LEU A 35 -11.93 4.75 3.82
CA LEU A 35 -13.32 4.95 4.29
C LEU A 35 -13.53 6.35 4.90
N THR A 36 -12.46 6.96 5.43
CA THR A 36 -12.54 8.18 6.24
C THR A 36 -11.97 9.41 5.55
N GLY A 37 -11.33 9.25 4.38
CA GLY A 37 -10.69 10.33 3.65
C GLY A 37 -9.35 10.76 4.25
N GLN A 38 -8.80 10.01 5.21
CA GLN A 38 -7.51 10.32 5.85
C GLN A 38 -6.31 9.98 4.96
N GLY A 39 -6.49 9.10 3.98
CA GLY A 39 -5.41 8.64 3.10
C GLY A 39 -4.34 7.83 3.84
N HIS A 40 -3.18 7.72 3.21
CA HIS A 40 -1.99 7.04 3.75
C HIS A 40 -0.74 7.65 3.11
N ILE A 41 0.39 7.58 3.81
CA ILE A 41 1.69 7.95 3.27
C ILE A 41 2.44 6.66 2.93
N THR A 42 2.92 6.56 1.69
CA THR A 42 3.80 5.46 1.27
C THR A 42 5.22 6.00 1.10
N ARG A 43 6.18 5.37 1.79
CA ARG A 43 7.62 5.67 1.65
C ARG A 43 8.35 4.44 1.18
N VAL A 44 9.08 4.54 0.06
CA VAL A 44 10.00 3.47 -0.37
C VAL A 44 11.20 3.43 0.58
N VAL A 45 11.56 2.25 1.06
CA VAL A 45 12.72 2.04 1.93
C VAL A 45 13.66 1.01 1.30
N GLY A 46 14.97 1.28 1.38
CA GLY A 46 16.01 0.47 0.73
C GLY A 46 16.44 1.04 -0.62
N ASP A 47 17.27 0.27 -1.32
CA ASP A 47 17.94 0.62 -2.57
C ASP A 47 17.28 -0.01 -3.82
N GLN A 48 16.41 -1.00 -3.64
CA GLN A 48 15.69 -1.65 -4.72
C GLN A 48 14.43 -0.86 -5.12
N PRO A 49 14.20 -0.60 -6.42
CA PRO A 49 12.98 0.02 -6.90
C PRO A 49 11.72 -0.73 -6.46
N ARG A 50 10.70 0.02 -6.04
CA ARG A 50 9.40 -0.55 -5.69
C ARG A 50 8.55 -0.74 -6.94
N LEU A 51 8.29 -2.01 -7.28
CA LEU A 51 7.32 -2.39 -8.31
C LEU A 51 6.10 -2.98 -7.63
N TYR A 52 4.91 -2.56 -8.06
CA TYR A 52 3.65 -3.01 -7.51
C TYR A 52 2.54 -2.95 -8.56
N ALA A 53 1.53 -3.80 -8.40
CA ALA A 53 0.32 -3.78 -9.19
C ALA A 53 -0.84 -3.26 -8.35
N LEU A 54 -1.69 -2.44 -8.96
CA LEU A 54 -2.95 -1.98 -8.36
C LEU A 54 -4.11 -2.69 -9.04
N VAL A 55 -4.99 -3.30 -8.25
CA VAL A 55 -6.22 -3.92 -8.71
C VAL A 55 -7.40 -3.16 -8.12
N PRO A 56 -8.05 -2.28 -8.89
CA PRO A 56 -9.26 -1.60 -8.44
C PRO A 56 -10.36 -2.63 -8.14
N LEU A 57 -11.08 -2.43 -7.04
CA LEU A 57 -12.28 -3.20 -6.75
C LEU A 57 -13.50 -2.44 -7.23
N ALA A 58 -14.39 -3.15 -7.94
CA ALA A 58 -15.67 -2.59 -8.34
C ALA A 58 -16.54 -2.31 -7.10
N GLU A 59 -17.26 -1.20 -7.13
CA GLU A 59 -18.34 -0.93 -6.18
C GLU A 59 -19.58 -1.67 -6.69
N HIS A 60 -20.21 -2.46 -5.81
CA HIS A 60 -21.45 -3.17 -6.10
C HIS A 60 -22.65 -2.31 -5.75
#